data_AF-A0A1Y6KI49-F1
#
_entry.id   AF-A0A1Y6KI49-F1
#
_cell.length_a   1.000
_cell.length_b   1.000
_cell.length_c   1.000
_cell.angle_alpha   90.00
_cell.angle_beta   90.00
_cell.angle_gamma   90.00
#
_symmetry.space_group_name_H-M   'P 1'
#
loop_
_entity.id
_entity.type
_entity.pdbx_description
1 polymer ?
#
loop_
_entity_poly.entity_id
_entity_poly.type
_entity_poly.pdbx_seq_one_letter_code
_entity_poly.pdbx_strand_id
1 'polypeptide(L)'
;MSGTDKTKAGIEIAGPVVILVEPQLGENIGMAARAMGNFALTELRLVNPRDGWPNIAAQRAAAGADHIIDHVRLFDTLPEAVADLDLVFATTARSHDQAKPVMGPEGAAKEMQSQIAAGGRAGILFGRERAGLTNDEVARANRIITYPVNPGFASLNLAQAVLLMAYEWFKLATSGALPFAMPERSERASQGQMEAFFENLVRELDRVEFLRPAEKRETMLVNLRNIFFRMEPTRQDIHTLHGIVMAIAEGRKGPAKGGALDSEQATRLRALIAEQGTIANLPDSRGSLRGLARLLRRNPTDAERALWHALSRDRRFAGQFKRQTPVGRHIPDFVSFIHRLAIELVGPDESEGVVTDRAQRRAWLESRDYRVTEVKAADVEANLEAELVRLQALIAETK
;
A
#
# COMPACT_ATOMS: atom_id res chain seq x y z
N MET A 1 13.57 -1.55 -18.72
CA MET A 1 12.91 -2.12 -17.54
C MET A 1 13.51 -3.47 -17.24
N SER A 2 14.14 -3.63 -16.08
CA SER A 2 14.67 -4.91 -15.57
C SER A 2 13.73 -5.44 -14.49
N GLY A 3 13.47 -6.75 -14.46
CA GLY A 3 12.71 -7.37 -13.37
C GLY A 3 11.73 -8.47 -13.78
N THR A 4 12.15 -9.42 -14.61
CA THR A 4 11.35 -10.65 -14.79
C THR A 4 11.29 -11.39 -13.46
N ASP A 5 10.12 -11.41 -12.84
CA ASP A 5 9.86 -12.17 -11.63
C ASP A 5 9.67 -13.65 -11.99
N LYS A 6 10.72 -14.45 -11.81
CA LYS A 6 10.72 -15.89 -12.13
C LYS A 6 9.77 -16.71 -11.23
N THR A 7 9.19 -16.11 -10.19
CA THR A 7 8.22 -16.79 -9.31
C THR A 7 6.79 -16.76 -9.87
N LYS A 8 6.50 -15.87 -10.82
CA LYS A 8 5.19 -15.80 -11.47
C LYS A 8 5.06 -16.87 -12.56
N ALA A 9 3.93 -17.56 -12.57
CA ALA A 9 3.59 -18.47 -13.68
C ALA A 9 3.42 -17.66 -14.97
N GLY A 10 3.93 -18.20 -16.08
CA GLY A 10 3.70 -17.65 -17.41
C GLY A 10 2.23 -17.76 -17.81
N ILE A 11 1.82 -16.93 -18.77
CA ILE A 11 0.50 -17.03 -19.38
C ILE A 11 0.61 -17.97 -20.59
N GLU A 12 -0.09 -19.09 -20.57
CA GLU A 12 -0.19 -20.01 -21.71
C GLU A 12 -1.45 -19.68 -22.52
N ILE A 13 -1.27 -19.08 -23.70
CA ILE A 13 -2.35 -18.78 -24.64
C ILE A 13 -1.90 -19.24 -26.03
N ALA A 14 -2.79 -19.91 -26.77
CA ALA A 14 -2.55 -20.25 -28.17
C ALA A 14 -2.42 -18.96 -28.99
N GLY A 15 -1.27 -18.74 -29.61
CA GLY A 15 -0.97 -17.54 -30.38
C GLY A 15 -0.69 -17.81 -31.85
N PRO A 16 -0.61 -16.75 -32.68
CA PRO A 16 -0.18 -16.87 -34.06
C PRO A 16 1.26 -17.35 -34.16
N VAL A 17 1.56 -18.02 -35.26
CA VAL A 17 2.92 -18.44 -35.61
C VAL A 17 3.72 -17.26 -36.14
N VAL A 18 4.89 -17.00 -35.56
CA VAL A 18 5.81 -15.98 -36.09
C VAL A 18 6.76 -16.64 -37.08
N ILE A 19 6.81 -16.13 -38.31
CA ILE A 19 7.62 -16.68 -39.39
C ILE A 19 8.61 -15.61 -39.87
N LEU A 20 9.90 -15.89 -39.70
CA LEU A 20 10.98 -15.02 -40.19
C LEU A 20 11.50 -15.59 -41.51
N VAL A 21 11.36 -14.83 -42.60
CA VAL A 21 11.75 -15.23 -43.95
C VAL A 21 13.13 -14.66 -44.27
N GLU A 22 14.10 -15.56 -44.41
CA GLU A 22 15.51 -15.29 -44.65
C GLU A 22 16.10 -14.20 -43.71
N PRO A 23 15.95 -14.31 -42.38
CA PRO A 23 16.55 -13.36 -41.45
C PRO A 23 18.06 -13.32 -41.65
N GLN A 24 18.62 -12.11 -41.66
CA GLN A 24 20.05 -11.91 -41.97
C GLN A 24 20.93 -12.02 -40.75
N LEU A 25 20.47 -11.60 -39.57
CA LEU A 25 21.29 -11.55 -38.35
C LEU A 25 20.70 -12.44 -37.26
N GLY A 26 21.53 -13.30 -36.66
CA GLY A 26 21.17 -14.11 -35.50
C GLY A 26 20.66 -13.26 -34.34
N GLU A 27 21.25 -12.09 -34.10
CA GLU A 27 20.80 -11.16 -33.06
C GLU A 27 19.35 -10.72 -33.25
N ASN A 28 18.89 -10.49 -34.49
CA ASN A 28 17.49 -10.13 -34.74
C ASN A 28 16.55 -11.29 -34.49
N ILE A 29 16.97 -12.53 -34.78
CA ILE A 29 16.19 -13.73 -34.43
C ILE A 29 16.03 -13.83 -32.91
N GLY A 30 17.13 -13.66 -32.16
CA GLY A 30 17.08 -13.67 -30.70
C GLY A 30 16.23 -12.55 -30.12
N MET A 31 16.37 -11.32 -30.62
CA MET A 31 15.54 -10.19 -30.19
C MET A 31 14.05 -10.38 -30.55
N ALA A 32 13.74 -11.03 -31.68
CA ALA A 32 12.38 -11.41 -32.04
C ALA A 32 11.81 -12.47 -31.10
N ALA A 33 12.56 -13.53 -30.77
CA ALA A 33 12.16 -14.53 -29.79
C ALA A 33 11.95 -13.90 -28.40
N ARG A 34 12.81 -12.97 -27.99
CA ARG A 34 12.61 -12.19 -26.76
C ARG A 34 11.31 -11.38 -26.79
N ALA A 35 11.03 -10.71 -27.91
CA ALA A 35 9.79 -9.96 -28.10
C ALA A 35 8.56 -10.88 -28.01
N MET A 36 8.62 -12.07 -28.62
CA MET A 36 7.58 -13.09 -28.53
C MET A 36 7.35 -13.54 -27.08
N GLY A 37 8.42 -13.87 -26.35
CA GLY A 37 8.34 -14.30 -24.95
C GLY A 37 7.78 -13.24 -24.00
N ASN A 38 8.00 -11.95 -24.26
CA ASN A 38 7.39 -10.86 -23.49
C ASN A 38 5.84 -10.85 -23.60
N PHE A 39 5.30 -11.45 -24.65
CA PHE A 39 3.89 -11.39 -25.04
C PHE A 39 3.29 -12.79 -25.27
N ALA A 40 3.85 -13.80 -24.62
CA ALA A 40 3.37 -15.18 -24.60
C ALA A 40 3.23 -15.87 -25.97
N LEU A 41 3.91 -15.39 -27.01
CA LEU A 41 4.03 -16.09 -28.28
C LEU A 41 5.15 -17.12 -28.19
N THR A 42 4.90 -18.34 -28.65
CA THR A 42 5.83 -19.48 -28.45
C THR A 42 6.30 -20.14 -29.74
N GLU A 43 5.51 -20.09 -30.82
CA GLU A 43 5.85 -20.79 -32.07
C GLU A 43 6.62 -19.87 -33.03
N LEU A 44 7.93 -20.11 -33.16
CA LEU A 44 8.82 -19.43 -34.10
C LEU A 44 9.23 -20.37 -35.23
N ARG A 45 9.04 -19.93 -36.48
CA ARG A 45 9.51 -20.61 -37.68
C ARG A 45 10.54 -19.76 -38.41
N LEU A 46 11.62 -20.39 -38.86
CA LEU A 46 12.64 -19.77 -39.69
C LEU A 46 12.61 -20.38 -41.08
N VAL A 47 12.55 -19.54 -42.10
CA VAL A 47 12.69 -19.96 -43.50
C VAL A 47 14.07 -19.55 -43.98
N ASN A 48 14.91 -20.52 -44.31
CA ASN A 48 16.24 -20.31 -44.90
C ASN A 48 17.07 -19.17 -44.23
N PRO A 49 17.34 -19.22 -42.91
CA PRO A 49 18.09 -18.17 -42.22
C PRO A 49 19.51 -18.05 -42.78
N ARG A 50 19.94 -16.82 -43.10
CA ARG A 50 21.18 -16.57 -43.86
C ARG A 50 22.44 -17.10 -43.19
N ASP A 51 22.54 -16.89 -41.88
CA ASP A 51 23.70 -17.31 -41.07
C ASP A 51 23.55 -18.74 -40.52
N GLY A 52 22.54 -19.48 -41.00
CA GLY A 52 22.23 -20.84 -40.57
C GLY A 52 21.61 -20.93 -39.17
N TRP A 53 21.29 -22.17 -38.79
CA TRP A 53 20.70 -22.51 -37.49
C TRP A 53 21.25 -23.87 -37.00
N PRO A 54 21.54 -24.07 -35.69
CA PRO A 54 21.40 -23.12 -34.56
C PRO A 54 22.42 -21.97 -34.61
N ASN A 55 22.11 -20.86 -33.94
CA ASN A 55 22.94 -19.65 -33.94
C ASN A 55 23.19 -19.11 -32.51
N ILE A 56 24.47 -19.01 -32.12
CA ILE A 56 24.88 -18.56 -30.77
C ILE A 56 24.50 -17.10 -30.51
N ALA A 57 24.57 -16.24 -31.52
CA ALA A 57 24.18 -14.84 -31.38
C ALA A 57 22.67 -14.71 -31.09
N ALA A 58 21.84 -15.56 -31.72
CA ALA A 58 20.41 -15.64 -31.43
C ALA A 58 20.13 -16.08 -29.99
N GLN A 59 20.79 -17.14 -29.51
CA GLN A 59 20.68 -17.59 -28.11
C GLN A 59 21.04 -16.47 -27.12
N ARG A 60 22.16 -15.78 -27.35
CA ARG A 60 22.58 -14.65 -26.48
C ARG A 60 21.60 -13.48 -26.50
N ALA A 61 21.05 -13.14 -27.67
CA ALA A 61 20.12 -12.03 -27.82
C ALA A 61 18.70 -12.34 -27.28
N ALA A 62 18.32 -13.61 -27.18
CA ALA A 62 17.02 -14.05 -26.66
C ALA A 62 16.82 -13.75 -25.17
N ALA A 63 17.90 -13.60 -24.40
CA ALA A 63 17.90 -13.12 -23.02
C ALA A 63 16.81 -13.75 -22.12
N GLY A 64 16.73 -15.09 -22.11
CA GLY A 64 15.79 -15.87 -21.29
C GLY A 64 14.56 -16.41 -22.03
N ALA A 65 14.40 -16.07 -23.32
CA ALA A 65 13.43 -16.71 -24.21
C ALA A 65 13.96 -18.02 -24.82
N ASP A 66 14.78 -18.76 -24.07
CA ASP A 66 15.46 -19.99 -24.53
C ASP A 66 14.44 -21.05 -24.97
N HIS A 67 13.33 -21.17 -24.24
CA HIS A 67 12.22 -22.07 -24.59
C HIS A 67 11.62 -21.81 -25.99
N ILE A 68 11.73 -20.61 -26.56
CA ILE A 68 11.30 -20.34 -27.94
C ILE A 68 12.40 -20.75 -28.91
N ILE A 69 13.64 -20.38 -28.61
CA ILE A 69 14.83 -20.69 -29.42
C ILE A 69 15.02 -22.21 -29.58
N ASP A 70 14.87 -22.95 -28.50
CA ASP A 70 15.05 -24.41 -28.46
C ASP A 70 13.97 -25.17 -29.26
N HIS A 71 12.80 -24.56 -29.48
CA HIS A 71 11.67 -25.14 -30.22
C HIS A 71 11.46 -24.51 -31.60
N VAL A 72 12.43 -23.73 -32.10
CA VAL A 72 12.39 -23.18 -33.45
C VAL A 72 12.23 -24.28 -34.48
N ARG A 73 11.29 -24.10 -35.40
CA ARG A 73 11.12 -24.97 -36.56
C ARG A 73 11.79 -24.35 -37.79
N LEU A 74 12.74 -25.09 -38.36
CA LEU A 74 13.46 -24.68 -39.56
C LEU A 74 12.76 -25.23 -40.81
N PHE A 75 12.63 -24.40 -41.83
CA PHE A 75 12.07 -24.75 -43.13
C PHE A 75 13.00 -24.26 -44.24
N ASP A 76 13.09 -25.03 -45.32
CA ASP A 76 13.88 -24.64 -46.49
C ASP A 76 13.10 -23.64 -47.35
N THR A 77 11.76 -23.76 -47.38
CA THR A 77 10.90 -22.94 -48.22
C THR A 77 9.72 -22.33 -47.48
N LEU A 78 9.28 -21.14 -47.92
CA LEU A 78 8.09 -20.48 -47.34
C LEU A 78 6.81 -21.32 -47.48
N PRO A 79 6.53 -22.00 -48.61
CA PRO A 79 5.34 -22.87 -48.74
C PRO A 79 5.25 -23.93 -47.64
N GLU A 80 6.35 -24.57 -47.27
CA GLU A 80 6.36 -25.55 -46.17
C GLU A 80 6.06 -24.88 -44.83
N ALA A 81 6.65 -23.71 -44.60
CA ALA A 81 6.49 -22.96 -43.36
C ALA A 81 5.08 -22.39 -43.14
N VAL A 82 4.20 -22.40 -44.14
CA VAL A 82 2.80 -21.93 -44.03
C VAL A 82 1.77 -23.01 -44.33
N ALA A 83 2.20 -24.24 -44.65
CA ALA A 83 1.33 -25.28 -45.21
C ALA A 83 0.14 -25.68 -44.31
N ASP A 84 0.29 -25.50 -43.00
CA ASP A 84 -0.68 -25.84 -41.96
C ASP A 84 -1.42 -24.61 -41.40
N LEU A 85 -1.29 -23.44 -42.02
CA LEU A 85 -1.93 -22.19 -41.59
C LEU A 85 -3.15 -21.87 -42.45
N ASP A 86 -4.26 -21.53 -41.80
CA ASP A 86 -5.50 -21.12 -42.47
C ASP A 86 -5.50 -19.63 -42.83
N LEU A 87 -4.78 -18.82 -42.04
CA LEU A 87 -4.74 -17.37 -42.18
C LEU A 87 -3.30 -16.84 -42.04
N VAL A 88 -2.77 -16.29 -43.12
CA VAL A 88 -1.40 -15.79 -43.21
C VAL A 88 -1.38 -14.29 -43.48
N PHE A 89 -0.58 -13.56 -42.72
CA PHE A 89 -0.38 -12.13 -42.87
C PHE A 89 1.04 -11.82 -43.35
N ALA A 90 1.20 -10.91 -44.30
CA ALA A 90 2.51 -10.42 -44.73
C ALA A 90 2.76 -9.00 -44.20
N THR A 91 3.87 -8.79 -43.50
CA THR A 91 4.27 -7.44 -43.04
C THR A 91 5.09 -6.71 -44.11
N THR A 92 4.68 -5.50 -44.48
CA THR A 92 5.45 -4.67 -45.41
C THR A 92 5.18 -3.17 -45.19
N ALA A 93 6.22 -2.35 -45.38
CA ALA A 93 6.09 -0.89 -45.37
C ALA A 93 5.81 -0.30 -46.77
N ARG A 94 5.89 -1.12 -47.83
CA ARG A 94 5.76 -0.67 -49.22
C ARG A 94 4.35 -0.94 -49.73
N SER A 95 3.77 0.04 -50.41
CA SER A 95 2.59 -0.19 -51.24
C SER A 95 2.93 -1.26 -52.27
N HIS A 96 2.06 -2.26 -52.37
CA HIS A 96 2.14 -3.29 -53.40
C HIS A 96 0.92 -3.14 -54.31
N ASP A 97 1.11 -3.34 -55.61
CA ASP A 97 0.01 -3.30 -56.60
C ASP A 97 -0.89 -4.54 -56.55
N GLN A 98 -0.67 -5.42 -55.56
CA GLN A 98 -1.48 -6.62 -55.35
C GLN A 98 -2.82 -6.24 -54.71
N ALA A 99 -3.92 -6.72 -55.29
CA ALA A 99 -5.28 -6.52 -54.77
C ALA A 99 -5.54 -7.36 -53.52
N LYS A 100 -4.87 -7.03 -52.41
CA LYS A 100 -5.04 -7.67 -51.10
C LYS A 100 -5.54 -6.67 -50.07
N PRO A 101 -6.40 -7.07 -49.13
CA PRO A 101 -6.79 -6.18 -48.05
C PRO A 101 -5.56 -5.81 -47.21
N VAL A 102 -5.41 -4.50 -46.97
CA VAL A 102 -4.35 -3.89 -46.18
C VAL A 102 -4.95 -3.45 -44.86
N MET A 103 -4.27 -3.74 -43.76
CA MET A 103 -4.73 -3.35 -42.42
C MET A 103 -3.59 -3.01 -41.48
N GLY A 104 -3.93 -2.28 -40.42
CA GLY A 104 -3.01 -1.99 -39.34
C GLY A 104 -2.86 -3.16 -38.36
N PRO A 105 -1.87 -3.10 -37.45
CA PRO A 105 -1.61 -4.13 -36.44
C PRO A 105 -2.83 -4.53 -35.60
N GLU A 106 -3.62 -3.56 -35.14
CA GLU A 106 -4.81 -3.82 -34.31
C GLU A 106 -5.87 -4.67 -35.05
N GLY A 107 -6.12 -4.35 -36.33
CA GLY A 107 -7.09 -5.08 -37.14
C GLY A 107 -6.64 -6.51 -37.41
N ALA A 108 -5.37 -6.69 -37.77
CA ALA A 108 -4.79 -8.01 -37.97
C ALA A 108 -4.83 -8.85 -36.68
N ALA A 109 -4.54 -8.24 -35.53
CA ALA A 109 -4.59 -8.91 -34.24
C ALA A 109 -6.01 -9.41 -33.89
N LYS A 110 -7.06 -8.65 -34.21
CA LYS A 110 -8.47 -9.08 -34.05
C LYS A 110 -8.82 -10.28 -34.95
N GLU A 111 -8.40 -10.24 -36.22
CA GLU A 111 -8.64 -11.36 -37.14
C GLU A 111 -7.88 -12.62 -36.71
N MET A 112 -6.62 -12.51 -36.29
CA MET A 112 -5.85 -13.63 -35.75
C MET A 112 -6.50 -14.23 -34.50
N GLN A 113 -6.94 -13.39 -33.56
CA GLN A 113 -7.64 -13.87 -32.36
C GLN A 113 -8.93 -14.61 -32.71
N SER A 114 -9.70 -14.08 -33.68
CA SER A 114 -10.94 -14.71 -34.15
C SER A 114 -10.68 -16.07 -34.80
N GLN A 115 -9.65 -16.15 -35.65
CA GLN A 115 -9.26 -17.41 -36.30
C GLN A 115 -8.83 -18.47 -35.27
N ILE A 116 -7.99 -18.09 -34.32
CA ILE A 116 -7.48 -19.00 -33.28
C ILE A 116 -8.60 -19.44 -32.35
N ALA A 117 -9.51 -18.53 -31.98
CA ALA A 117 -10.68 -18.86 -31.16
C ALA A 117 -11.64 -19.83 -31.87
N ALA A 118 -11.70 -19.80 -33.20
CA ALA A 118 -12.46 -20.75 -34.01
C ALA A 118 -11.75 -22.11 -34.19
N GLY A 119 -10.57 -22.32 -33.58
CA GLY A 119 -9.78 -23.55 -33.68
C GLY A 119 -8.87 -23.62 -34.91
N GLY A 120 -8.79 -22.55 -35.71
CA GLY A 120 -7.89 -22.45 -36.85
C GLY A 120 -6.49 -21.96 -36.46
N ARG A 121 -5.58 -21.93 -37.44
CA ARG A 121 -4.20 -21.49 -37.26
C ARG A 121 -3.90 -20.23 -38.07
N ALA A 122 -3.27 -19.27 -37.41
CA ALA A 122 -2.83 -18.03 -38.03
C ALA A 122 -1.31 -17.87 -37.96
N GLY A 123 -0.71 -17.18 -38.93
CA GLY A 123 0.70 -16.84 -38.87
C GLY A 123 1.05 -15.52 -39.55
N ILE A 124 2.22 -14.98 -39.19
CA ILE A 124 2.68 -13.65 -39.60
C ILE A 124 4.07 -13.79 -40.21
N LEU A 125 4.19 -13.33 -41.45
CA LEU A 125 5.43 -13.29 -42.20
C LEU A 125 6.16 -11.95 -41.95
N PHE A 126 7.41 -12.07 -41.54
CA PHE A 126 8.36 -10.97 -41.46
C PHE A 126 9.52 -11.24 -42.40
N GLY A 127 9.82 -10.28 -43.27
CA GLY A 127 10.87 -10.44 -44.26
C GLY A 127 12.25 -10.02 -43.78
N ARG A 128 13.18 -10.05 -44.72
CA ARG A 128 14.59 -9.66 -44.58
C ARG A 128 14.68 -8.21 -44.08
N GLU A 129 15.69 -7.89 -43.26
CA GLU A 129 15.86 -6.60 -42.60
C GLU A 129 15.90 -5.41 -43.56
N ARG A 130 16.58 -5.57 -44.71
CA ARG A 130 16.76 -4.49 -45.71
C ARG A 130 15.76 -4.54 -46.86
N ALA A 131 15.40 -5.76 -47.28
CA ALA A 131 14.61 -5.97 -48.49
C ALA A 131 13.12 -6.20 -48.21
N GLY A 132 12.76 -6.56 -46.97
CA GLY A 132 11.43 -7.02 -46.63
C GLY A 132 11.10 -8.37 -47.28
N LEU A 133 9.80 -8.59 -47.48
CA LEU A 133 9.27 -9.72 -48.23
C LEU A 133 9.31 -9.43 -49.74
N THR A 134 9.53 -10.47 -50.54
CA THR A 134 9.39 -10.40 -51.99
C THR A 134 7.92 -10.36 -52.40
N ASN A 135 7.64 -9.93 -53.64
CA ASN A 135 6.27 -9.94 -54.18
C ASN A 135 5.65 -11.34 -54.12
N ASP A 136 6.41 -12.39 -54.40
CA ASP A 136 5.93 -13.78 -54.37
C ASP A 136 5.64 -14.26 -52.95
N GLU A 137 6.42 -13.80 -51.96
CA GLU A 137 6.18 -14.08 -50.54
C GLU A 137 4.91 -13.36 -50.05
N VAL A 138 4.74 -12.09 -50.41
CA VAL A 138 3.50 -11.34 -50.13
C VAL A 138 2.30 -11.98 -50.83
N ALA A 139 2.48 -12.50 -52.05
CA ALA A 139 1.45 -13.17 -52.83
C ALA A 139 0.89 -14.43 -52.15
N ARG A 140 1.63 -15.05 -51.23
CA ARG A 140 1.19 -16.25 -50.48
C ARG A 140 0.38 -15.93 -49.22
N ALA A 141 0.40 -14.70 -48.73
CA ALA A 141 -0.40 -14.29 -47.57
C ALA A 141 -1.85 -13.98 -47.94
N ASN A 142 -2.79 -14.11 -47.02
CA ASN A 142 -4.18 -13.70 -47.22
C ASN A 142 -4.34 -12.17 -47.14
N ARG A 143 -3.52 -11.51 -46.32
CA ARG A 143 -3.64 -10.08 -45.96
C ARG A 143 -2.28 -9.41 -45.84
N ILE A 144 -2.25 -8.10 -46.01
CA ILE A 144 -1.07 -7.27 -45.76
C ILE A 144 -1.24 -6.50 -44.45
N ILE A 145 -0.20 -6.52 -43.63
CA ILE A 145 -0.05 -5.66 -42.46
C ILE A 145 0.93 -4.55 -42.80
N THR A 146 0.52 -3.31 -42.60
CA THR A 146 1.40 -2.14 -42.62
C THR A 146 1.31 -1.38 -41.32
N TYR A 147 2.44 -0.86 -40.84
CA TYR A 147 2.49 -0.09 -39.60
C TYR A 147 2.26 1.39 -39.90
N PRO A 148 1.48 2.13 -39.08
CA PRO A 148 1.30 3.57 -39.22
C PRO A 148 2.55 4.33 -38.73
N VAL A 149 3.68 4.13 -39.40
CA VAL A 149 4.97 4.77 -39.11
C VAL A 149 5.14 6.06 -39.92
N ASN A 150 6.14 6.87 -39.57
CA ASN A 150 6.50 8.05 -40.36
C ASN A 150 6.84 7.64 -41.81
N PRO A 151 6.11 8.12 -42.83
CA PRO A 151 6.38 7.75 -44.23
C PRO A 151 7.80 8.07 -44.70
N GLY A 152 8.44 9.09 -44.13
CA GLY A 152 9.83 9.44 -44.45
C GLY A 152 10.88 8.52 -43.81
N PHE A 153 10.47 7.64 -42.89
CA PHE A 153 11.34 6.69 -42.19
C PHE A 153 10.57 5.42 -41.82
N ALA A 154 10.01 4.75 -42.83
CA ALA A 154 9.01 3.70 -42.63
C ALA A 154 9.58 2.28 -42.37
N SER A 155 10.91 2.14 -42.33
CA SER A 155 11.55 0.83 -42.08
C SER A 155 11.73 0.61 -40.59
N LEU A 156 11.02 -0.38 -40.04
CA LEU A 156 11.21 -0.87 -38.68
C LEU A 156 12.26 -1.98 -38.67
N ASN A 157 13.04 -2.08 -37.58
CA ASN A 157 13.86 -3.26 -37.35
C ASN A 157 12.97 -4.52 -37.20
N LEU A 158 13.46 -5.66 -37.67
CA LEU A 158 12.74 -6.94 -37.67
C LEU A 158 12.14 -7.28 -36.29
N ALA A 159 12.94 -7.24 -35.24
CA ALA A 159 12.48 -7.55 -33.88
C ALA A 159 11.49 -6.50 -33.35
N GLN A 160 11.60 -5.24 -33.78
CA GLN A 160 10.64 -4.19 -33.42
C GLN A 160 9.28 -4.40 -34.09
N ALA A 161 9.26 -4.83 -35.36
CA ALA A 161 8.03 -5.18 -36.05
C ALA A 161 7.34 -6.37 -35.35
N VAL A 162 8.10 -7.41 -34.99
CA VAL A 162 7.61 -8.55 -34.20
C VAL A 162 7.07 -8.08 -32.85
N LEU A 163 7.79 -7.20 -32.14
CA LEU A 163 7.38 -6.64 -30.86
C LEU A 163 6.02 -5.92 -30.93
N LEU A 164 5.80 -5.09 -31.95
CA LEU A 164 4.54 -4.36 -32.13
C LEU A 164 3.36 -5.32 -32.37
N MET A 165 3.54 -6.32 -33.24
CA MET A 165 2.48 -7.31 -33.48
C MET A 165 2.20 -8.18 -32.26
N ALA A 166 3.25 -8.62 -31.57
CA ALA A 166 3.12 -9.43 -30.37
C ALA A 166 2.42 -8.65 -29.25
N TYR A 167 2.75 -7.37 -29.07
CA TYR A 167 2.07 -6.48 -28.14
C TYR A 167 0.58 -6.31 -28.47
N GLU A 168 0.25 -5.97 -29.73
CA GLU A 168 -1.14 -5.76 -30.16
C GLU A 168 -1.98 -7.02 -29.99
N TRP A 169 -1.44 -8.18 -30.36
CA TRP A 169 -2.09 -9.47 -30.16
C TRP A 169 -2.30 -9.78 -28.67
N PHE A 170 -1.26 -9.68 -27.84
CA PHE A 170 -1.34 -10.01 -26.43
C PHE A 170 -2.25 -9.07 -25.65
N LYS A 171 -2.24 -7.77 -25.98
CA LYS A 171 -3.17 -6.78 -25.44
C LYS A 171 -4.62 -7.19 -25.69
N LEU A 172 -4.97 -7.66 -26.89
CA LEU A 172 -6.33 -8.14 -27.17
C LEU A 172 -6.62 -9.48 -26.49
N ALA A 173 -5.67 -10.41 -26.50
CA ALA A 173 -5.81 -11.73 -25.87
C ALA A 173 -6.04 -11.66 -24.36
N THR A 174 -5.50 -10.62 -23.71
CA THR A 174 -5.62 -10.39 -22.26
C THR A 174 -6.60 -9.27 -21.89
N SER A 175 -7.37 -8.76 -22.85
CA SER A 175 -8.27 -7.60 -22.68
C SER A 175 -7.57 -6.36 -22.10
N GLY A 176 -6.26 -6.22 -22.34
CA GLY A 176 -5.44 -5.11 -21.85
C GLY A 176 -5.20 -5.13 -20.35
N ALA A 177 -5.35 -6.28 -19.69
CA ALA A 177 -5.13 -6.42 -18.25
C ALA A 177 -3.69 -6.04 -17.87
N LEU A 178 -3.56 -5.11 -16.92
CA LEU A 178 -2.26 -4.73 -16.36
C LEU A 178 -1.78 -5.78 -15.35
N PRO A 179 -0.46 -6.01 -15.21
CA PRO A 179 0.08 -7.00 -14.29
C PRO A 179 -0.12 -6.65 -12.80
N PHE A 180 -0.48 -5.41 -12.50
CA PHE A 180 -0.87 -4.93 -11.18
C PHE A 180 -1.83 -3.75 -11.34
N ALA A 181 -2.74 -3.62 -10.38
CA ALA A 181 -3.63 -2.49 -10.23
C ALA A 181 -3.45 -1.88 -8.84
N MET A 182 -4.05 -0.72 -8.61
CA MET A 182 -4.16 -0.17 -7.26
C MET A 182 -4.86 -1.20 -6.35
N PRO A 183 -4.32 -1.52 -5.16
CA PRO A 183 -4.98 -2.46 -4.26
C PRO A 183 -6.34 -1.91 -3.82
N GLU A 184 -7.42 -2.64 -4.12
CA GLU A 184 -8.74 -2.31 -3.59
C GLU A 184 -8.81 -2.71 -2.12
N ARG A 185 -8.61 -1.74 -1.22
CA ARG A 185 -8.68 -1.95 0.24
C ARG A 185 -10.09 -1.77 0.82
N SER A 186 -10.96 -1.09 0.09
CA SER A 186 -12.33 -0.77 0.50
C SER A 186 -13.18 -0.47 -0.74
N GLU A 187 -14.46 -0.85 -0.69
CA GLU A 187 -15.45 -0.48 -1.69
C GLU A 187 -15.65 1.04 -1.76
N ARG A 188 -16.15 1.53 -2.90
CA ARG A 188 -16.57 2.92 -3.09
C ARG A 188 -17.62 3.32 -2.05
N ALA A 189 -17.54 4.55 -1.55
CA ALA A 189 -18.55 5.10 -0.67
C ALA A 189 -19.89 5.22 -1.41
N SER A 190 -21.00 4.87 -0.75
CA SER A 190 -22.33 5.06 -1.33
C SER A 190 -22.70 6.54 -1.37
N GLN A 191 -23.66 6.91 -2.22
CA GLN A 191 -24.19 8.28 -2.25
C GLN A 191 -24.71 8.73 -0.88
N GLY A 192 -25.43 7.86 -0.16
CA GLY A 192 -25.88 8.17 1.21
C GLY A 192 -24.74 8.42 2.21
N GLN A 193 -23.62 7.71 2.10
CA GLN A 193 -22.44 7.96 2.93
C GLN A 193 -21.76 9.29 2.58
N MET A 194 -21.72 9.63 1.30
CA MET A 194 -21.24 10.93 0.82
C MET A 194 -22.12 12.06 1.33
N GLU A 195 -23.44 11.94 1.21
CA GLU A 195 -24.42 12.91 1.71
C GLU A 195 -24.26 13.13 3.23
N ALA A 196 -24.21 12.06 4.02
CA ALA A 196 -24.01 12.14 5.47
C ALA A 196 -22.68 12.81 5.85
N PHE A 197 -21.61 12.54 5.09
CA PHE A 197 -20.33 13.23 5.28
C PHE A 197 -20.45 14.73 4.97
N PHE A 198 -21.09 15.09 3.86
CA PHE A 198 -21.28 16.49 3.48
C PHE A 198 -22.16 17.25 4.46
N GLU A 199 -23.26 16.68 4.94
CA GLU A 199 -24.11 17.32 5.95
C GLU A 199 -23.31 17.66 7.21
N ASN A 200 -22.46 16.74 7.66
CA ASN A 200 -21.57 16.98 8.80
C ASN A 200 -20.51 18.03 8.48
N LEU A 201 -19.84 17.93 7.33
CA LEU A 201 -18.83 18.90 6.91
C LEU A 201 -19.39 20.33 6.84
N VAL A 202 -20.56 20.51 6.20
CA VAL A 202 -21.20 21.83 6.07
C VAL A 202 -21.57 22.39 7.43
N ARG A 203 -22.13 21.57 8.32
CA ARG A 203 -22.45 21.96 9.70
C ARG A 203 -21.23 22.49 10.45
N GLU A 204 -20.09 21.80 10.33
CA GLU A 204 -18.86 22.23 11.02
C GLU A 204 -18.21 23.46 10.34
N LEU A 205 -18.29 23.58 9.01
CA LEU A 205 -17.80 24.77 8.29
C LEU A 205 -18.64 26.03 8.59
N ASP A 206 -19.96 25.89 8.75
CA ASP A 206 -20.84 26.98 9.16
C ASP A 206 -20.49 27.46 10.59
N ARG A 207 -20.16 26.55 11.53
CA ARG A 207 -19.76 26.90 12.91
C ARG A 207 -18.50 27.74 13.00
N VAL A 208 -17.51 27.47 12.15
CA VAL A 208 -16.24 28.22 12.12
C VAL A 208 -16.29 29.42 11.16
N GLU A 209 -17.47 29.78 10.68
CA GLU A 209 -17.73 30.90 9.77
C GLU A 209 -16.92 30.86 8.46
N PHE A 210 -16.52 29.67 7.98
CA PHE A 210 -15.74 29.50 6.76
C PHE A 210 -16.51 29.87 5.49
N LEU A 211 -17.82 29.64 5.47
CA LEU A 211 -18.69 29.85 4.32
C LEU A 211 -19.12 31.33 4.17
N ARG A 212 -18.14 32.23 4.09
CA ARG A 212 -18.33 33.68 3.89
C ARG A 212 -17.57 34.21 2.67
N PRO A 213 -18.10 35.27 2.02
CA PRO A 213 -19.34 35.98 2.32
C PRO A 213 -20.59 35.20 1.85
N ALA A 214 -21.78 35.55 2.37
CA ALA A 214 -23.01 34.74 2.24
C ALA A 214 -23.41 34.49 0.77
N GLU A 215 -23.19 35.47 -0.10
CA GLU A 215 -23.45 35.39 -1.54
C GLU A 215 -22.60 34.33 -2.27
N LYS A 216 -21.47 33.90 -1.69
CA LYS A 216 -20.59 32.87 -2.27
C LYS A 216 -20.84 31.47 -1.69
N ARG A 217 -21.66 31.33 -0.66
CA ARG A 217 -21.86 30.07 0.07
C ARG A 217 -22.26 28.92 -0.85
N GLU A 218 -23.30 29.10 -1.65
CA GLU A 218 -23.80 28.04 -2.54
C GLU A 218 -22.74 27.59 -3.56
N THR A 219 -22.00 28.53 -4.14
CA THR A 219 -20.89 28.20 -5.05
C THR A 219 -19.77 27.44 -4.35
N MET A 220 -19.42 27.82 -3.11
CA MET A 220 -18.41 27.10 -2.31
C MET A 220 -18.85 25.67 -1.99
N LEU A 221 -20.13 25.46 -1.65
CA LEU A 221 -20.67 24.11 -1.39
C LEU A 221 -20.65 23.23 -2.64
N VAL A 222 -21.03 23.76 -3.80
CA VAL A 222 -20.94 23.04 -5.08
C VAL A 222 -19.48 22.68 -5.38
N ASN A 223 -18.54 23.61 -5.17
CA ASN A 223 -17.12 23.34 -5.39
C ASN A 223 -16.57 22.26 -4.44
N LEU A 224 -16.93 22.33 -3.14
CA LEU A 224 -16.56 21.30 -2.17
C LEU A 224 -17.11 19.93 -2.59
N ARG A 225 -18.39 19.87 -2.99
CA ARG A 225 -18.99 18.63 -3.51
C ARG A 225 -18.20 18.07 -4.70
N ASN A 226 -17.91 18.91 -5.67
CA ASN A 226 -17.18 18.52 -6.86
C ASN A 226 -15.76 18.01 -6.55
N ILE A 227 -15.09 18.56 -5.52
CA ILE A 227 -13.77 18.06 -5.09
C ILE A 227 -13.86 16.59 -4.65
N PHE A 228 -14.76 16.26 -3.71
CA PHE A 228 -14.82 14.88 -3.20
C PHE A 228 -15.45 13.92 -4.21
N PHE A 229 -16.39 14.35 -5.07
CA PHE A 229 -16.92 13.46 -6.10
C PHE A 229 -15.88 13.08 -7.16
N ARG A 230 -14.98 14.00 -7.55
CA ARG A 230 -13.87 13.70 -8.46
C ARG A 230 -12.83 12.75 -7.88
N MET A 231 -12.76 12.66 -6.56
CA MET A 231 -11.81 11.77 -5.87
C MET A 231 -12.26 10.30 -5.90
N GLU A 232 -13.53 10.02 -6.19
CA GLU A 232 -14.11 8.68 -6.15
C GLU A 232 -13.84 7.91 -4.83
N PRO A 233 -14.10 8.51 -3.66
CA PRO A 233 -13.66 7.99 -2.37
C PRO A 233 -14.21 6.61 -2.04
N THR A 234 -13.38 5.82 -1.37
CA THR A 234 -13.81 4.58 -0.73
C THR A 234 -14.54 4.85 0.59
N ARG A 235 -15.24 3.86 1.12
CA ARG A 235 -15.85 3.93 2.47
C ARG A 235 -14.81 4.29 3.54
N GLN A 236 -13.61 3.73 3.43
CA GLN A 236 -12.52 4.02 4.36
C GLN A 236 -12.04 5.48 4.27
N ASP A 237 -12.01 6.06 3.07
CA ASP A 237 -11.64 7.46 2.87
C ASP A 237 -12.66 8.38 3.55
N ILE A 238 -13.96 8.12 3.32
CA ILE A 238 -15.03 8.90 3.95
C ILE A 238 -15.01 8.76 5.47
N HIS A 239 -14.77 7.56 6.00
CA HIS A 239 -14.63 7.36 7.44
C HIS A 239 -13.44 8.15 8.01
N THR A 240 -12.31 8.14 7.32
CA THR A 240 -11.10 8.87 7.74
C THR A 240 -11.31 10.38 7.69
N LEU A 241 -11.89 10.88 6.60
CA LEU A 241 -12.21 12.30 6.40
C LEU A 241 -13.23 12.80 7.42
N HIS A 242 -14.28 12.01 7.68
CA HIS A 242 -15.24 12.31 8.75
C HIS A 242 -14.54 12.41 10.10
N GLY A 243 -13.67 11.45 10.43
CA GLY A 243 -12.86 11.48 11.65
C GLY A 243 -11.98 12.73 11.77
N ILE A 244 -11.36 13.17 10.66
CA ILE A 244 -10.56 14.41 10.60
C ILE A 244 -11.44 15.63 10.89
N VAL A 245 -12.60 15.74 10.22
CA VAL A 245 -13.54 16.87 10.41
C VAL A 245 -14.01 16.95 11.85
N MET A 246 -14.45 15.82 12.43
CA MET A 246 -14.92 15.79 13.81
C MET A 246 -13.82 16.13 14.82
N ALA A 247 -12.58 15.64 14.60
CA ALA A 247 -11.46 15.93 15.48
C ALA A 247 -11.04 17.41 15.47
N ILE A 248 -11.16 18.08 14.32
CA ILE A 248 -10.92 19.53 14.20
C ILE A 248 -12.06 20.31 14.85
N ALA A 249 -13.30 19.93 14.56
CA ALA A 249 -14.50 20.65 14.97
C ALA A 249 -14.78 20.61 16.48
N GLU A 250 -14.70 19.43 17.09
CA GLU A 250 -15.03 19.24 18.51
C GLU A 250 -13.84 19.51 19.43
N GLY A 251 -12.65 19.74 18.85
CA GLY A 251 -11.40 19.49 19.55
C GLY A 251 -11.28 18.01 19.95
N ARG A 252 -10.13 17.61 20.50
CA ARG A 252 -10.03 16.23 21.02
C ARG A 252 -10.98 16.05 22.20
N LYS A 253 -12.04 15.26 22.04
CA LYS A 253 -12.78 14.64 23.17
C LYS A 253 -11.87 13.63 23.88
N GLY A 254 -10.87 14.12 24.62
CA GLY A 254 -9.88 13.30 25.32
C GLY A 254 -8.97 12.50 24.36
N PRO A 255 -7.65 12.56 24.49
CA PRO A 255 -6.78 11.95 23.49
C PRO A 255 -6.67 10.43 23.66
N ALA A 256 -6.90 9.71 22.57
CA ALA A 256 -6.14 8.49 22.33
C ALA A 256 -4.65 8.87 22.27
N LYS A 257 -3.88 8.33 23.24
CA LYS A 257 -2.42 8.52 23.49
C LYS A 257 -2.02 9.93 23.97
N GLY A 258 -1.99 10.12 25.28
CA GLY A 258 -1.04 11.03 25.95
C GLY A 258 -1.51 12.47 26.18
N GLY A 259 -2.73 12.66 26.68
CA GLY A 259 -3.15 13.95 27.25
C GLY A 259 -2.72 14.06 28.71
N ALA A 260 -2.35 15.26 29.16
CA ALA A 260 -2.24 15.54 30.58
C ALA A 260 -3.63 15.73 31.18
N LEU A 261 -3.92 15.08 32.30
CA LEU A 261 -5.01 15.53 33.18
C LEU A 261 -4.47 16.63 34.07
N ASP A 262 -5.30 17.58 34.44
CA ASP A 262 -5.01 18.39 35.63
C ASP A 262 -5.18 17.52 36.91
N SER A 263 -4.63 17.97 38.04
CA SER A 263 -4.62 17.22 39.30
C SER A 263 -6.03 16.92 39.83
N GLU A 264 -6.98 17.82 39.57
CA GLU A 264 -8.37 17.68 40.00
C GLU A 264 -9.12 16.65 39.14
N GLN A 265 -8.94 16.67 37.82
CA GLN A 265 -9.50 15.72 36.86
C GLN A 265 -8.96 14.31 37.08
N ALA A 266 -7.65 14.17 37.31
CA ALA A 266 -7.04 12.89 37.66
C ALA A 266 -7.68 12.30 38.92
N THR A 267 -8.02 13.15 39.88
CA THR A 267 -8.62 12.69 41.13
C THR A 267 -10.13 12.47 41.06
N ARG A 268 -10.89 13.33 40.39
CA ARG A 268 -12.31 13.07 40.08
C ARG A 268 -12.47 11.76 39.31
N LEU A 269 -11.54 11.44 38.41
CA LEU A 269 -11.56 10.18 37.68
C LEU A 269 -11.26 8.97 38.57
N ARG A 270 -10.34 9.11 39.54
CA ARG A 270 -10.11 8.10 40.60
C ARG A 270 -11.37 7.92 41.47
N ALA A 271 -12.05 9.00 41.83
CA ALA A 271 -13.23 9.00 42.71
C ALA A 271 -14.53 8.53 42.04
N LEU A 272 -14.88 9.04 40.85
CA LEU A 272 -16.06 8.65 40.08
C LEU A 272 -16.09 7.15 39.75
N ILE A 273 -14.90 6.56 39.53
CA ILE A 273 -14.75 5.13 39.24
C ILE A 273 -14.74 4.30 40.53
N ALA A 274 -14.27 4.85 41.66
CA ALA A 274 -14.41 4.24 42.98
C ALA A 274 -15.88 4.22 43.45
N GLU A 275 -16.67 5.25 43.14
CA GLU A 275 -18.11 5.32 43.43
C GLU A 275 -18.94 4.34 42.60
N GLN A 276 -18.66 4.19 41.29
CA GLN A 276 -19.23 3.12 40.46
C GLN A 276 -18.72 1.72 40.88
N GLY A 277 -17.65 1.67 41.65
CA GLY A 277 -17.02 0.48 42.22
C GLY A 277 -17.43 0.21 43.67
N THR A 278 -18.67 0.51 44.07
CA THR A 278 -19.29 -0.01 45.32
C THR A 278 -19.55 -1.52 45.24
N ILE A 279 -18.51 -2.28 44.89
CA ILE A 279 -18.37 -3.72 45.07
C ILE A 279 -17.11 -3.92 45.90
N ALA A 280 -17.06 -3.31 47.09
CA ALA A 280 -16.01 -3.55 48.07
C ALA A 280 -16.16 -4.94 48.75
N ASN A 281 -17.24 -5.68 48.47
CA ASN A 281 -17.62 -6.91 49.17
C ASN A 281 -17.88 -8.14 48.28
N LEU A 282 -17.25 -8.28 47.11
CA LEU A 282 -17.24 -9.56 46.36
C LEU A 282 -15.83 -10.00 45.97
N PRO A 283 -15.53 -11.32 46.05
CA PRO A 283 -14.20 -11.85 45.85
C PRO A 283 -13.87 -12.02 44.35
N ASP A 284 -13.81 -10.95 43.56
CA ASP A 284 -13.04 -10.93 42.29
C ASP A 284 -12.78 -9.51 41.70
N SER A 285 -12.26 -8.59 42.51
CA SER A 285 -12.02 -7.17 42.16
C SER A 285 -10.89 -6.91 41.14
N ARG A 286 -10.22 -7.94 40.62
CA ARG A 286 -8.97 -7.80 39.81
C ARG A 286 -9.19 -7.25 38.40
N GLY A 287 -10.37 -7.43 37.81
CA GLY A 287 -10.70 -6.97 36.45
C GLY A 287 -10.84 -5.45 36.32
N SER A 288 -11.49 -4.81 37.29
CA SER A 288 -11.73 -3.36 37.31
C SER A 288 -10.45 -2.56 37.61
N LEU A 289 -9.67 -3.01 38.60
CA LEU A 289 -8.43 -2.36 39.04
C LEU A 289 -7.34 -2.30 37.95
N ARG A 290 -7.21 -3.35 37.13
CA ARG A 290 -6.28 -3.36 35.99
C ARG A 290 -6.70 -2.41 34.88
N GLY A 291 -8.01 -2.25 34.67
CA GLY A 291 -8.59 -1.26 33.76
C GLY A 291 -8.26 0.16 34.19
N LEU A 292 -8.47 0.47 35.47
CA LEU A 292 -8.16 1.76 36.08
C LEU A 292 -6.66 2.11 36.00
N ALA A 293 -5.79 1.18 36.38
CA ALA A 293 -4.34 1.34 36.26
C ALA A 293 -3.88 1.61 34.80
N ARG A 294 -4.57 1.05 33.81
CA ARG A 294 -4.28 1.31 32.40
C ARG A 294 -4.76 2.69 31.96
N LEU A 295 -5.87 3.16 32.52
CA LEU A 295 -6.45 4.46 32.20
C LEU A 295 -5.61 5.60 32.77
N LEU A 296 -5.17 5.49 34.03
CA LEU A 296 -4.26 6.45 34.66
C LEU A 296 -2.93 6.56 33.88
N ARG A 297 -2.34 5.43 33.45
CA ARG A 297 -1.06 5.43 32.71
C ARG A 297 -1.12 6.10 31.35
N ARG A 298 -2.32 6.22 30.80
CA ARG A 298 -2.58 6.84 29.50
C ARG A 298 -2.83 8.33 29.60
N ASN A 299 -3.12 8.84 30.80
CA ASN A 299 -3.51 10.21 31.05
C ASN A 299 -2.77 10.80 32.26
N PRO A 300 -1.42 10.88 32.23
CA PRO A 300 -0.64 11.33 33.38
C PRO A 300 -0.68 12.86 33.51
N THR A 301 -0.67 13.40 34.73
CA THR A 301 -0.43 14.84 34.95
C THR A 301 0.97 15.25 34.46
N ASP A 302 1.24 16.56 34.33
CA ASP A 302 2.55 17.04 33.89
C ASP A 302 3.66 16.70 34.89
N ALA A 303 3.41 16.88 36.20
CA ALA A 303 4.29 16.40 37.27
C ALA A 303 4.49 14.87 37.24
N GLU A 304 3.44 14.07 37.03
CA GLU A 304 3.55 12.60 36.87
C GLU A 304 4.43 12.24 35.68
N ARG A 305 4.27 12.94 34.54
CA ARG A 305 5.06 12.69 33.33
C ARG A 305 6.53 13.04 33.54
N ALA A 306 6.81 14.20 34.15
CA ALA A 306 8.16 14.67 34.44
C ALA A 306 8.89 13.73 35.40
N LEU A 307 8.24 13.37 36.51
CA LEU A 307 8.81 12.46 37.50
C LEU A 307 9.00 11.05 36.94
N TRP A 308 8.05 10.52 36.16
CA TRP A 308 8.22 9.22 35.49
C TRP A 308 9.40 9.21 34.52
N HIS A 309 9.56 10.28 33.74
CA HIS A 309 10.67 10.40 32.80
C HIS A 309 12.02 10.35 33.52
N ALA A 310 12.14 11.05 34.65
CA ALA A 310 13.33 10.99 35.50
C ALA A 310 13.54 9.61 36.13
N LEU A 311 12.55 9.06 36.84
CA LEU A 311 12.65 7.77 37.52
C LEU A 311 12.98 6.60 36.56
N SER A 312 12.57 6.70 35.29
CA SER A 312 12.83 5.66 34.29
C SER A 312 14.19 5.76 33.58
N ARG A 313 14.85 6.92 33.62
CA ARG A 313 16.09 7.18 32.86
C ARG A 313 17.29 7.52 33.72
N ASP A 314 17.08 8.10 34.88
CA ASP A 314 18.14 8.43 35.82
C ASP A 314 18.75 7.15 36.39
N ARG A 315 20.08 7.04 36.34
CA ARG A 315 20.84 5.86 36.78
C ARG A 315 20.60 5.52 38.25
N ARG A 316 20.21 6.49 39.08
CA ARG A 316 19.85 6.29 40.50
C ARG A 316 18.63 5.39 40.67
N PHE A 317 17.67 5.43 39.72
CA PHE A 317 16.33 4.85 39.89
C PHE A 317 15.89 3.90 38.77
N ALA A 318 16.55 3.95 37.60
CA ALA A 318 16.13 3.22 36.42
C ALA A 318 15.89 1.72 36.71
N GLY A 319 14.72 1.23 36.31
CA GLY A 319 14.27 -0.15 36.54
C GLY A 319 13.74 -0.46 37.94
N GLN A 320 13.81 0.48 38.90
CA GLN A 320 13.43 0.24 40.30
C GLN A 320 11.99 0.69 40.62
N PHE A 321 11.37 1.51 39.76
CA PHE A 321 10.03 2.04 39.94
C PHE A 321 9.06 1.60 38.83
N LYS A 322 7.79 1.44 39.20
CA LYS A 322 6.67 1.22 38.30
C LYS A 322 5.61 2.29 38.55
N ARG A 323 5.09 2.90 37.48
CA ARG A 323 3.97 3.86 37.59
C ARG A 323 2.62 3.17 37.68
N GLN A 324 1.73 3.67 38.53
CA GLN A 324 0.29 3.34 38.62
C GLN A 324 0.04 1.84 38.53
N THR A 325 0.83 1.07 39.30
CA THR A 325 0.74 -0.38 39.37
C THR A 325 -0.06 -0.77 40.61
N PRO A 326 -1.13 -1.57 40.49
CA PRO A 326 -1.93 -1.96 41.65
C PRO A 326 -1.09 -2.66 42.72
N VAL A 327 -1.24 -2.21 43.96
CA VAL A 327 -0.77 -2.86 45.18
C VAL A 327 -1.99 -3.23 46.00
N GLY A 328 -2.39 -4.51 45.92
CA GLY A 328 -3.69 -4.95 46.43
C GLY A 328 -4.85 -4.22 45.78
N ARG A 329 -5.64 -3.51 46.60
CA ARG A 329 -6.82 -2.75 46.16
C ARG A 329 -6.55 -1.28 45.84
N HIS A 330 -5.31 -0.81 46.01
CA HIS A 330 -4.96 0.58 45.80
C HIS A 330 -3.93 0.73 44.66
N ILE A 331 -3.90 1.91 44.05
CA ILE A 331 -3.00 2.24 42.95
C ILE A 331 -2.25 3.52 43.32
N PRO A 332 -0.99 3.43 43.80
CA PRO A 332 -0.15 4.60 43.99
C PRO A 332 0.37 5.14 42.66
N ASP A 333 0.74 6.43 42.61
CA ASP A 333 1.24 7.04 41.37
C ASP A 333 2.55 6.40 40.91
N PHE A 334 3.47 6.13 41.84
CA PHE A 334 4.63 5.29 41.60
C PHE A 334 4.88 4.33 42.76
N VAL A 335 5.43 3.16 42.45
CA VAL A 335 5.82 2.18 43.46
C VAL A 335 7.12 1.49 43.09
N SER A 336 8.02 1.37 44.07
CA SER A 336 9.14 0.45 44.04
C SER A 336 8.83 -0.76 44.92
N PHE A 337 8.75 -1.93 44.30
CA PHE A 337 8.59 -3.20 45.02
C PHE A 337 9.89 -3.63 45.71
N ILE A 338 11.04 -3.16 45.20
CA ILE A 338 12.37 -3.48 45.73
C ILE A 338 12.58 -2.73 47.05
N HIS A 339 12.30 -1.43 47.07
CA HIS A 339 12.51 -0.56 48.24
C HIS A 339 11.29 -0.43 49.16
N ARG A 340 10.21 -1.15 48.82
CA ARG A 340 8.87 -1.01 49.43
C ARG A 340 8.50 0.45 49.66
N LEU A 341 8.61 1.24 48.60
CA LEU A 341 8.34 2.68 48.62
C LEU A 341 7.24 3.01 47.61
N ALA A 342 6.16 3.62 48.08
CA ALA A 342 5.13 4.23 47.25
C ALA A 342 5.30 5.76 47.24
N ILE A 343 5.12 6.36 46.07
CA ILE A 343 5.15 7.80 45.87
C ILE A 343 3.76 8.25 45.44
N GLU A 344 3.22 9.25 46.12
CA GLU A 344 1.96 9.91 45.81
C GLU A 344 2.24 11.36 45.43
N LEU A 345 1.74 11.81 44.29
CA LEU A 345 1.84 13.20 43.88
C LEU A 345 0.67 14.00 44.47
N VAL A 346 1.00 15.16 45.03
CA VAL A 346 0.04 16.05 45.69
C VAL A 346 -0.14 17.30 44.83
N GLY A 347 -1.34 17.50 44.30
CA GLY A 347 -1.68 18.68 43.51
C GLY A 347 -1.91 19.92 44.38
N PRO A 348 -1.88 21.13 43.79
CA PRO A 348 -2.45 22.31 44.47
C PRO A 348 -3.97 22.14 44.62
N ASP A 349 -4.52 22.67 45.71
CA ASP A 349 -5.97 22.80 45.98
C ASP A 349 -6.77 21.48 45.86
N GLU A 350 -6.24 20.40 46.46
CA GLU A 350 -6.96 19.13 46.51
C GLU A 350 -8.23 19.19 47.36
N SER A 351 -9.32 18.60 46.85
CA SER A 351 -10.56 18.48 47.62
C SER A 351 -10.42 17.54 48.82
N GLU A 352 -11.26 17.72 49.85
CA GLU A 352 -11.25 16.88 51.06
C GLU A 352 -11.39 15.38 50.76
N GLY A 353 -12.11 15.03 49.69
CA GLY A 353 -12.24 13.65 49.23
C GLY A 353 -10.92 13.05 48.72
N VAL A 354 -10.10 13.85 48.01
CA VAL A 354 -8.76 13.44 47.52
C VAL A 354 -7.84 13.12 48.70
N VAL A 355 -7.82 14.04 49.67
CA VAL A 355 -6.97 13.94 50.86
C VAL A 355 -7.35 12.70 51.67
N THR A 356 -8.65 12.45 51.81
CA THR A 356 -9.17 11.28 52.53
C THR A 356 -8.80 9.97 51.85
N ASP A 357 -8.98 9.84 50.53
CA ASP A 357 -8.61 8.62 49.78
C ASP A 357 -7.10 8.35 49.84
N ARG A 358 -6.27 9.40 49.68
CA ARG A 358 -4.82 9.27 49.82
C ARG A 358 -4.43 8.82 51.23
N ALA A 359 -5.05 9.36 52.27
CA ALA A 359 -4.79 8.95 53.66
C ALA A 359 -5.18 7.47 53.92
N GLN A 360 -6.33 7.02 53.40
CA GLN A 360 -6.76 5.61 53.49
C GLN A 360 -5.79 4.68 52.77
N ARG A 361 -5.36 5.07 51.57
CA ARG A 361 -4.37 4.34 50.78
C ARG A 361 -3.02 4.25 51.49
N ARG A 362 -2.55 5.36 52.05
CA ARG A 362 -1.33 5.44 52.86
C ARG A 362 -1.38 4.43 54.00
N ALA A 363 -2.42 4.49 54.83
CA ALA A 363 -2.59 3.59 55.96
C ALA A 363 -2.61 2.11 55.54
N TRP A 364 -3.27 1.80 54.42
CA TRP A 364 -3.30 0.43 53.90
C TRP A 364 -1.92 -0.05 53.41
N LEU A 365 -1.18 0.79 52.68
CA LEU A 365 0.17 0.48 52.20
C LEU A 365 1.16 0.31 53.35
N GLU A 366 1.13 1.20 54.34
CA GLU A 366 1.97 1.14 55.54
C GLU A 366 1.69 -0.12 56.37
N SER A 367 0.43 -0.57 56.46
CA SER A 367 0.09 -1.87 57.08
C SER A 367 0.70 -3.09 56.38
N ARG A 368 1.28 -2.91 55.19
CA ARG A 368 1.92 -3.95 54.36
C ARG A 368 3.40 -3.67 54.10
N ASP A 369 4.02 -2.97 55.04
CA ASP A 369 5.45 -2.65 55.05
C ASP A 369 5.91 -1.77 53.88
N TYR A 370 5.00 -1.00 53.27
CA TYR A 370 5.38 0.06 52.33
C TYR A 370 5.54 1.39 53.06
N ARG A 371 6.66 2.08 52.83
CA ARG A 371 6.76 3.50 53.13
C ARG A 371 6.03 4.29 52.06
N VAL A 372 5.32 5.35 52.45
CA VAL A 372 4.60 6.22 51.52
C VAL A 372 5.17 7.62 51.64
N THR A 373 5.75 8.15 50.57
CA THR A 373 6.20 9.54 50.50
C THR A 373 5.27 10.34 49.61
N GLU A 374 4.92 11.53 50.07
CA GLU A 374 4.24 12.52 49.24
C GLU A 374 5.28 13.40 48.55
N VAL A 375 4.97 13.81 47.33
CA VAL A 375 5.76 14.74 46.51
C VAL A 375 4.78 15.78 45.99
N LYS A 376 5.00 17.08 46.23
CA LYS A 376 4.10 18.09 45.67
C LYS A 376 4.36 18.25 44.17
N ALA A 377 3.30 18.33 43.38
CA ALA A 377 3.39 18.56 41.95
C ALA A 377 4.15 19.87 41.64
N ALA A 378 3.90 20.92 42.42
CA ALA A 378 4.61 22.19 42.30
C ALA A 378 6.12 22.06 42.55
N ASP A 379 6.56 21.18 43.47
CA ASP A 379 7.99 20.98 43.76
C ASP A 379 8.68 20.21 42.62
N VAL A 380 7.98 19.26 41.99
CA VAL A 380 8.45 18.54 40.79
C VAL A 380 8.61 19.47 39.61
N GLU A 381 7.65 20.38 39.41
CA GLU A 381 7.67 21.35 38.32
C GLU A 381 8.71 22.45 38.54
N ALA A 382 8.92 22.88 39.79
CA ALA A 382 9.88 23.93 40.12
C ALA A 382 11.33 23.42 40.21
N ASN A 383 11.58 22.27 40.82
CA ASN A 383 12.92 21.74 41.05
C ASN A 383 12.94 20.20 41.15
N LEU A 384 12.78 19.54 40.00
CA LEU A 384 12.80 18.08 39.89
C LEU A 384 14.08 17.44 40.48
N GLU A 385 15.25 18.06 40.32
CA GLU A 385 16.51 17.46 40.81
C GLU A 385 16.56 17.41 42.34
N ALA A 386 16.05 18.43 43.03
CA ALA A 386 15.96 18.42 44.49
C ALA A 386 15.06 17.26 44.99
N GLU A 387 13.93 17.02 44.32
CA GLU A 387 13.05 15.89 44.64
C GLU A 387 13.72 14.55 44.36
N LEU A 388 14.50 14.42 43.29
CA LEU A 388 15.27 13.20 43.01
C LEU A 388 16.33 12.94 44.10
N VAL A 389 17.07 13.96 44.54
CA VAL A 389 18.04 13.81 45.65
C VAL A 389 17.33 13.36 46.94
N ARG A 390 16.17 13.94 47.25
CA ARG A 390 15.36 13.54 48.41
C ARG A 390 14.89 12.08 48.32
N LEU A 391 14.39 11.65 47.15
CA LEU A 391 13.99 10.27 46.90
C LEU A 391 15.16 9.29 47.00
N GLN A 392 16.37 9.70 46.56
CA GLN A 392 17.58 8.89 46.70
C GLN A 392 17.95 8.65 48.17
N ALA A 393 17.87 9.69 49.00
CA ALA A 393 18.14 9.58 50.45
C ALA A 393 17.16 8.61 51.13
N LEU A 394 15.86 8.72 50.81
CA LEU A 394 14.83 7.81 51.34
C LEU A 394 15.08 6.35 50.97
N ILE A 395 15.61 6.08 49.77
CA ILE A 395 16.00 4.73 49.36
C ILE A 395 17.26 4.27 50.11
N ALA A 396 18.24 5.16 50.33
CA ALA A 396 19.49 4.82 51.00
C ALA A 396 19.30 4.42 52.48
N GLU A 397 18.30 4.99 53.16
CA GLU A 397 17.91 4.63 54.54
C GLU A 397 17.35 3.19 54.68
N THR A 398 17.14 2.48 53.57
CA THR A 398 16.57 1.11 53.52
C THR A 398 17.63 0.00 53.51
N LYS A 399 18.93 0.35 53.46
CA LYS A 399 20.04 -0.61 53.38
C LYS A 399 20.62 -0.98 54.73
#